data_AF-A0A2N5LNZ5-F1
#
_entry.id   AF-A0A2N5LNZ5-F1
#
_cell.length_a   1.000
_cell.length_b   1.000
_cell.length_c   1.000
_cell.angle_alpha   90.00
_cell.angle_beta   90.00
_cell.angle_gamma   90.00
#
_symmetry.space_group_name_H-M   'P 1'
#
loop_
_entity.id
_entity.type
_entity.pdbx_description
1 polymer ?
#
loop_
_entity_poly.entity_id
_entity_poly.type
_entity_poly.pdbx_seq_one_letter_code
_entity_poly.pdbx_strand_id
1 'polypeptide(L)'
;MPDDILQFYADGRVDIQTMKTYVNTTDPDEMVERRLAPSIRPLIFWDIFFAGLANSAVRATIQSGVVQADKLIVKNKQKERLLFIGDSLTELQTGATYAKPLVKRLAPMYGGMGEFGYTPLTTSHAKHQGSNAQIKVSRTSPSTVINMWGPSDRKWDLSPYKYSPDGQGMMVESANAEAIYISTVGLLKCTKVRVFYLKQPNGCKFTIGFQDQLPTARLLVDTQNNTEQLAFVDIGVEFLSQILQFQLDGSGKKFAAYGVQFIDESRADGITYDLMARSGVSLYEHNQLVNIETYYAQLKPSIAVINIGTNDAINTIDRQTKVQFKTNFQTWINRLRGVQPNCRIYVVEPNKPEFYGLASDPRGVLLEEFTAVRKEIVTENSNIYFIDVPKLVGDYAKFLDNDWLTDAIHPNAIGKGMIASAVFNYMLSIEDTVSYDTILPTVRTLTALTPIASKVAITSVWSTIAKYGISKNSVNAYFDITVASSTTGRQWTSNLKFYAYRTGAAGNAITDIRGSLSSVVFRADAFSSVTNIELRAVKSADNYIEIQAKLTSPDNTQANEWTLTGKAEAAVPNFLVEL
;
A
#
# COMPACT_ATOMS: atom_id res chain seq x y z
N MET A 1 36.46 30.41 23.39
CA MET A 1 36.14 31.73 22.82
C MET A 1 36.93 31.90 21.52
N PRO A 2 36.39 32.53 20.47
CA PRO A 2 34.99 33.00 20.25
C PRO A 2 34.30 32.20 19.12
N ASP A 3 32.99 31.97 19.09
CA ASP A 3 31.83 32.87 19.18
C ASP A 3 31.84 33.96 18.10
N ASP A 4 31.59 33.63 16.83
CA ASP A 4 31.27 34.63 15.79
C ASP A 4 30.59 34.01 14.54
N ILE A 5 29.37 33.46 14.67
CA ILE A 5 28.34 33.55 13.59
C ILE A 5 26.97 33.60 14.27
N LEU A 6 26.70 34.69 14.99
CA LEU A 6 25.34 35.08 15.41
C LEU A 6 25.24 36.59 15.33
N GLN A 7 24.86 37.10 14.17
CA GLN A 7 24.21 38.41 14.10
C GLN A 7 23.27 38.51 12.89
N PHE A 8 22.01 38.82 13.20
CA PHE A 8 20.83 39.10 12.37
C PHE A 8 20.18 37.87 11.69
N TYR A 9 18.93 37.48 11.99
CA TYR A 9 17.72 38.29 12.16
C TYR A 9 16.83 37.86 13.33
N ALA A 10 16.08 38.84 13.83
CA ALA A 10 15.25 38.83 15.03
C ALA A 10 13.93 38.05 14.89
N ASP A 11 13.43 37.66 16.06
CA ASP A 11 12.04 37.29 16.37
C ASP A 11 11.49 36.00 15.75
N GLY A 12 11.88 34.87 16.33
CA GLY A 12 11.19 33.60 16.14
C GLY A 12 11.45 32.65 17.31
N ARG A 13 10.56 32.62 18.29
CA ARG A 13 10.57 31.59 19.34
C ARG A 13 10.48 30.22 18.66
N VAL A 14 11.57 29.45 18.72
CA VAL A 14 11.53 28.04 18.35
C VAL A 14 10.73 27.32 19.41
N ASP A 15 9.52 26.87 19.05
CA ASP A 15 8.69 26.05 19.92
C ASP A 15 9.30 24.65 20.05
N ILE A 16 10.04 24.44 21.13
CA ILE A 16 10.65 23.18 21.53
C ILE A 16 9.58 22.07 21.70
N GLN A 17 8.31 22.43 21.93
CA GLN A 17 7.20 21.49 22.05
C GLN A 17 6.77 20.89 20.70
N THR A 18 6.83 21.68 19.61
CA THR A 18 6.58 21.20 18.24
C THR A 18 7.73 20.31 17.74
N MET A 19 8.98 20.58 18.15
CA MET A 19 10.08 19.63 17.92
C MET A 19 9.91 18.30 18.68
N LYS A 20 9.25 18.29 19.85
CA LYS A 20 8.92 17.05 20.56
C LYS A 20 7.80 16.24 19.89
N THR A 21 6.89 16.88 19.15
CA THR A 21 5.86 16.18 18.35
C THR A 21 6.39 15.70 17.00
N TYR A 22 7.42 16.36 16.46
CA TYR A 22 8.15 15.94 15.26
C TYR A 22 8.84 14.57 15.41
N VAL A 23 9.05 14.11 16.65
CA VAL A 23 9.81 12.90 17.00
C VAL A 23 8.92 11.71 17.39
N ASN A 24 7.59 11.89 17.56
CA ASN A 24 6.70 10.87 18.15
C ASN A 24 5.63 10.31 17.18
N THR A 25 6.01 9.84 16.00
CA THR A 25 5.17 8.85 15.28
C THR A 25 5.65 7.45 15.65
N THR A 26 4.73 6.56 16.02
CA THR A 26 5.01 5.13 16.27
C THR A 26 4.77 4.28 15.03
N ASP A 27 4.29 4.86 13.92
CA ASP A 27 4.08 4.14 12.66
C ASP A 27 5.43 4.05 11.91
N PRO A 28 6.04 2.86 11.85
CA PRO A 28 7.37 2.71 11.29
C PRO A 28 7.41 2.95 9.77
N ASP A 29 6.30 2.72 9.06
CA ASP A 29 6.16 2.99 7.61
C ASP A 29 6.17 4.51 7.34
N GLU A 30 5.59 5.28 8.26
CA GLU A 30 5.54 6.75 8.20
C GLU A 30 6.90 7.37 8.52
N MET A 31 7.68 6.77 9.43
CA MET A 31 9.05 7.19 9.74
C MET A 31 10.00 7.04 8.54
N VAL A 32 9.82 5.99 7.72
CA VAL A 32 10.61 5.75 6.49
C VAL A 32 10.33 6.84 5.45
N GLU A 33 9.05 7.13 5.17
CA GLU A 33 8.66 8.15 4.19
C GLU A 33 9.14 9.55 4.62
N ARG A 34 9.20 9.82 5.93
CA ARG A 34 9.68 11.09 6.51
C ARG A 34 11.21 11.28 6.43
N ARG A 35 12.03 10.24 6.61
CA ARG A 35 13.51 10.31 6.52
C ARG A 35 14.04 10.26 5.08
N LEU A 36 13.24 9.76 4.13
CA LEU A 36 13.57 9.73 2.71
C LEU A 36 13.35 11.07 1.98
N ALA A 37 12.82 12.09 2.67
CA ALA A 37 12.77 13.45 2.13
C ALA A 37 14.20 14.02 2.04
N PRO A 38 14.67 14.45 0.85
CA PRO A 38 16.04 14.92 0.69
C PRO A 38 16.34 16.13 1.58
N SER A 39 17.53 16.13 2.19
CA SER A 39 18.08 17.32 2.85
C SER A 39 18.39 18.39 1.79
N ILE A 40 17.64 19.48 1.79
CA ILE A 40 17.86 20.61 0.90
C ILE A 40 19.16 21.31 1.33
N ARG A 41 20.27 21.03 0.63
CA ARG A 41 21.39 21.98 0.54
C ARG A 41 21.12 22.94 -0.64
N PRO A 42 21.48 24.24 -0.56
CA PRO A 42 21.01 25.23 -1.50
C PRO A 42 21.68 25.06 -2.88
N LEU A 43 20.86 24.79 -3.90
CA LEU A 43 21.22 24.78 -5.33
C LEU A 43 21.43 26.22 -5.86
N ILE A 44 22.34 27.01 -5.28
CA ILE A 44 22.64 28.39 -5.76
C ILE A 44 23.68 28.39 -6.90
N PHE A 45 24.37 27.28 -7.16
CA PHE A 45 25.49 27.26 -8.11
C PHE A 45 25.08 27.10 -9.59
N TRP A 46 23.89 26.55 -9.89
CA TRP A 46 23.48 26.26 -11.27
C TRP A 46 22.70 27.39 -11.95
N ASP A 47 22.00 28.23 -11.18
CA ASP A 47 21.21 29.34 -11.74
C ASP A 47 22.08 30.49 -12.28
N ILE A 48 23.31 30.65 -11.77
CA ILE A 48 24.24 31.69 -12.24
C ILE A 48 24.91 31.28 -13.57
N PHE A 49 25.08 29.98 -13.83
CA PHE A 49 25.75 29.50 -15.03
C PHE A 49 24.85 29.56 -16.28
N PHE A 50 23.53 29.40 -16.12
CA PHE A 50 22.58 29.43 -17.24
C PHE A 50 21.95 30.80 -17.50
N ALA A 51 22.07 31.77 -16.57
CA ALA A 51 21.62 33.14 -16.80
C ALA A 51 22.46 33.92 -17.84
N GLY A 52 23.63 33.40 -18.23
CA GLY A 52 24.57 34.06 -19.14
C GLY A 52 24.36 33.80 -20.64
N LEU A 53 23.43 32.94 -21.06
CA LEU A 53 23.25 32.58 -22.48
C LEU A 53 21.87 33.00 -23.00
N ALA A 54 21.64 34.32 -23.03
CA ALA A 54 20.52 34.93 -23.73
C ALA A 54 20.87 35.08 -25.22
N ASN A 55 20.48 34.10 -26.05
CA ASN A 55 20.35 34.32 -27.49
C ASN A 55 19.15 33.56 -28.08
N SER A 56 18.34 34.28 -28.83
CA SER A 56 16.91 34.02 -29.09
C SER A 56 16.59 32.96 -30.15
N ALA A 57 17.55 32.12 -30.55
CA ALA A 57 17.32 31.06 -31.53
C ALA A 57 16.94 29.70 -30.87
N VAL A 58 17.35 29.44 -29.63
CA VAL A 58 17.08 28.15 -28.94
C VAL A 58 15.63 28.06 -28.42
N ARG A 59 14.99 29.20 -28.15
CA ARG A 59 13.59 29.24 -27.66
C ARG A 59 12.57 28.76 -28.71
N ALA A 60 12.84 28.96 -30.00
CA ALA A 60 11.93 28.55 -31.07
C ALA A 60 11.93 27.03 -31.28
N THR A 61 13.06 26.35 -31.08
CA THR A 61 13.16 24.88 -31.18
C THR A 61 12.51 24.17 -29.98
N ILE A 62 12.46 24.82 -28.81
CA ILE A 62 11.80 24.25 -27.62
C ILE A 62 10.27 24.37 -27.71
N GLN A 63 9.72 25.41 -28.34
CA GLN A 63 8.26 25.55 -28.51
C GLN A 63 7.64 24.64 -29.57
N SER A 64 8.43 24.12 -30.53
CA SER A 64 7.96 23.10 -31.48
C SER A 64 8.04 21.66 -30.93
N GLY A 65 8.59 21.46 -29.73
CA GLY A 65 8.72 20.18 -29.06
C GLY A 65 7.57 19.88 -28.09
N VAL A 66 6.32 20.04 -28.52
CA VAL A 66 5.15 19.49 -27.81
C VAL A 66 5.24 17.97 -27.89
N VAL A 67 6.06 17.36 -27.02
CA VAL A 67 6.12 15.93 -26.82
C VAL A 67 4.90 15.54 -25.99
N GLN A 68 4.09 14.65 -26.57
CA GLN A 68 2.89 14.05 -25.99
C GLN A 68 3.15 13.60 -24.53
N ALA A 69 2.41 14.17 -23.59
CA ALA A 69 2.38 13.74 -22.18
C ALA A 69 1.57 12.44 -21.96
N ASP A 70 1.15 11.77 -23.03
CA ASP A 70 0.37 10.55 -23.01
C ASP A 70 1.25 9.34 -23.30
N LYS A 71 1.75 8.68 -22.24
CA LYS A 71 2.01 7.23 -22.16
C LYS A 71 2.77 6.91 -20.86
N LEU A 72 2.06 6.87 -19.73
CA LEU A 72 2.43 5.88 -18.72
C LEU A 72 2.01 4.54 -19.31
N ILE A 73 2.94 3.83 -19.96
CA ILE A 73 2.66 2.51 -20.51
C ILE A 73 2.41 1.61 -19.30
N VAL A 74 1.14 1.35 -18.99
CA VAL A 74 0.75 0.27 -18.08
C VAL A 74 1.31 -1.00 -18.69
N LYS A 75 2.38 -1.51 -18.07
CA LYS A 75 3.01 -2.75 -18.50
C LYS A 75 1.99 -3.86 -18.32
N ASN A 76 1.70 -4.59 -19.41
CA ASN A 76 0.77 -5.72 -19.46
C ASN A 76 -0.60 -5.43 -18.82
N LYS A 77 -1.68 -5.47 -19.62
CA LYS A 77 -3.05 -5.53 -19.08
C LYS A 77 -3.36 -6.84 -18.31
N GLN A 78 -2.33 -7.57 -17.87
CA GLN A 78 -2.44 -8.82 -17.13
C GLN A 78 -2.06 -8.58 -15.68
N LYS A 79 -2.90 -9.09 -14.80
CA LYS A 79 -2.76 -9.06 -13.36
C LYS A 79 -1.54 -9.87 -12.94
N GLU A 80 -0.60 -9.21 -12.27
CA GLU A 80 0.58 -9.85 -11.72
C GLU A 80 0.29 -10.40 -10.33
N ARG A 81 0.81 -11.59 -10.04
CA ARG A 81 0.66 -12.27 -8.75
C ARG A 81 2.05 -12.52 -8.17
N LEU A 82 2.39 -11.77 -7.13
CA LEU A 82 3.69 -11.84 -6.46
C LEU A 82 3.62 -12.84 -5.31
N LEU A 83 4.52 -13.82 -5.33
CA LEU A 83 4.73 -14.73 -4.22
C LEU A 83 6.04 -14.40 -3.51
N PHE A 84 5.97 -13.97 -2.26
CA PHE A 84 7.14 -13.77 -1.42
C PHE A 84 7.44 -15.04 -0.62
N ILE A 85 8.65 -15.57 -0.77
CA ILE A 85 9.21 -16.65 0.05
C ILE A 85 10.33 -16.06 0.89
N GLY A 86 10.29 -16.17 2.21
CA GLY A 86 11.32 -15.53 3.01
C GLY A 86 11.40 -15.87 4.49
N ASP A 87 12.41 -15.31 5.14
CA ASP A 87 12.61 -15.40 6.58
C ASP A 87 12.05 -14.18 7.34
N SER A 88 12.63 -13.85 8.50
CA SER A 88 12.30 -12.70 9.33
C SER A 88 12.35 -11.34 8.60
N LEU A 89 13.16 -11.22 7.54
CA LEU A 89 13.24 -9.98 6.77
C LEU A 89 11.97 -9.75 5.94
N THR A 90 11.39 -10.85 5.44
CA THR A 90 10.20 -10.87 4.60
C THR A 90 8.92 -10.96 5.44
N GLU A 91 8.96 -11.63 6.59
CA GLU A 91 7.85 -11.67 7.54
C GLU A 91 7.59 -10.31 8.19
N LEU A 92 6.36 -10.06 8.64
CA LEU A 92 5.99 -8.93 9.51
C LEU A 92 6.53 -9.11 10.94
N GLN A 93 7.78 -9.55 11.09
CA GLN A 93 8.46 -9.59 12.38
C GLN A 93 8.73 -8.14 12.82
N THR A 94 8.54 -7.86 14.12
CA THR A 94 8.68 -6.52 14.74
C THR A 94 7.77 -5.43 14.14
N GLY A 95 6.68 -5.82 13.49
CA GLY A 95 5.68 -4.89 12.95
C GLY A 95 6.02 -4.32 11.57
N ALA A 96 7.08 -4.78 10.92
CA ALA A 96 7.48 -4.32 9.58
C ALA A 96 7.97 -5.45 8.68
N THR A 97 7.78 -5.30 7.36
CA THR A 97 8.28 -6.18 6.30
C THR A 97 8.73 -5.30 5.13
N TYR A 98 9.70 -5.72 4.31
CA TYR A 98 10.01 -4.99 3.06
C TYR A 98 9.00 -5.31 1.93
N ALA A 99 8.28 -6.42 2.00
CA ALA A 99 7.36 -6.85 0.94
C ALA A 99 6.18 -5.89 0.78
N LYS A 100 5.59 -5.43 1.88
CA LYS A 100 4.47 -4.47 1.89
C LYS A 100 4.83 -3.13 1.21
N PRO A 101 5.89 -2.40 1.62
CA PRO A 101 6.27 -1.16 0.95
C PRO A 101 6.72 -1.37 -0.49
N LEU A 102 7.31 -2.53 -0.83
CA LEU A 102 7.61 -2.88 -2.23
C LEU A 102 6.33 -2.99 -3.07
N VAL A 103 5.33 -3.76 -2.61
CA VAL A 103 4.06 -3.92 -3.32
C VAL A 103 3.30 -2.58 -3.43
N LYS A 104 3.33 -1.75 -2.37
CA LYS A 104 2.75 -0.39 -2.40
C LYS A 104 3.33 0.45 -3.55
N ARG A 105 4.63 0.31 -3.84
CA ARG A 105 5.32 1.02 -4.93
C ARG A 105 5.07 0.41 -6.30
N LEU A 106 4.93 -0.92 -6.39
CA LEU A 106 4.61 -1.62 -7.64
C LEU A 106 3.15 -1.41 -8.07
N ALA A 107 2.20 -1.31 -7.13
CA ALA A 107 0.77 -1.29 -7.44
C ALA A 107 0.33 -0.23 -8.46
N PRO A 108 0.79 1.04 -8.42
CA PRO A 108 0.46 2.03 -9.43
C PRO A 108 0.85 1.60 -10.86
N MET A 109 1.95 0.87 -11.02
CA MET A 109 2.43 0.42 -12.33
C MET A 109 1.54 -0.64 -12.97
N TYR A 110 0.87 -1.42 -12.12
CA TYR A 110 0.04 -2.55 -12.55
C TYR A 110 -1.46 -2.26 -12.47
N GLY A 111 -1.89 -1.00 -12.31
CA GLY A 111 -3.32 -0.64 -12.33
C GLY A 111 -3.94 -0.19 -10.99
N GLY A 112 -3.11 0.06 -9.98
CA GLY A 112 -3.42 1.04 -8.92
C GLY A 112 -4.07 0.53 -7.64
N MET A 113 -4.34 -0.77 -7.48
CA MET A 113 -4.73 -1.34 -6.19
C MET A 113 -3.92 -2.60 -5.92
N GLY A 114 -3.13 -2.59 -4.84
CA GLY A 114 -2.62 -3.82 -4.27
C GLY A 114 -3.81 -4.59 -3.73
N GLU A 115 -4.04 -5.79 -4.21
CA GLU A 115 -5.09 -6.66 -3.70
C GLU A 115 -4.53 -7.62 -2.66
N PHE A 116 -5.39 -8.08 -1.75
CA PHE A 116 -5.03 -9.09 -0.78
C PHE A 116 -4.84 -10.44 -1.48
N GLY A 117 -3.63 -10.97 -1.50
CA GLY A 117 -3.44 -12.41 -1.75
C GLY A 117 -3.75 -13.25 -0.51
N TYR A 118 -3.12 -14.41 -0.43
CA TYR A 118 -3.10 -15.36 0.68
C TYR A 118 -2.75 -14.69 2.00
N THR A 119 -3.63 -14.83 2.98
CA THR A 119 -3.52 -14.36 4.35
C THR A 119 -3.62 -15.55 5.29
N PRO A 120 -2.66 -15.75 6.20
CA PRO A 120 -2.69 -16.92 7.07
C PRO A 120 -3.80 -16.82 8.11
N LEU A 121 -4.37 -17.95 8.50
CA LEU A 121 -5.37 -18.04 9.56
C LEU A 121 -4.68 -18.01 10.92
N THR A 122 -4.17 -16.85 11.33
CA THR A 122 -3.61 -16.67 12.67
C THR A 122 -3.99 -15.32 13.24
N THR A 123 -4.05 -15.23 14.57
CA THR A 123 -4.39 -14.00 15.28
C THR A 123 -3.24 -12.99 15.32
N SER A 124 -2.00 -13.41 15.03
CA SER A 124 -0.80 -12.58 15.15
C SER A 124 -0.32 -11.91 13.85
N HIS A 125 -0.87 -12.28 12.68
CA HIS A 125 -0.35 -11.89 11.36
C HIS A 125 -1.42 -11.28 10.47
N ALA A 126 -2.08 -10.26 11.01
CA ALA A 126 -3.01 -9.43 10.25
C ALA A 126 -2.29 -8.78 9.04
N LYS A 127 -2.92 -8.84 7.86
CA LYS A 127 -2.47 -8.01 6.73
C LYS A 127 -3.01 -6.59 6.88
N HIS A 128 -2.11 -5.62 6.74
CA HIS A 128 -2.43 -4.19 6.75
C HIS A 128 -2.38 -3.65 5.31
N GLN A 129 -3.44 -2.98 4.84
CA GLN A 129 -3.27 -1.91 3.86
C GLN A 129 -3.59 -0.58 4.55
N GLY A 130 -2.62 0.33 4.63
CA GLY A 130 -2.74 1.55 5.44
C GLY A 130 -2.50 1.34 6.93
N SER A 131 -2.96 2.29 7.75
CA SER A 131 -2.66 2.43 9.18
C SER A 131 -3.49 1.55 10.11
N ASN A 132 -4.52 0.86 9.61
CA ASN A 132 -5.36 -0.04 10.39
C ASN A 132 -5.28 -1.47 9.83
N ALA A 133 -5.25 -2.47 10.70
CA ALA A 133 -5.34 -3.88 10.30
C ALA A 133 -6.60 -4.09 9.46
N GLN A 134 -6.44 -4.30 8.15
CA GLN A 134 -7.59 -4.41 7.25
C GLN A 134 -8.20 -5.81 7.27
N ILE A 135 -7.45 -6.82 7.73
CA ILE A 135 -7.94 -8.18 7.94
C ILE A 135 -7.55 -8.64 9.35
N LYS A 136 -8.53 -9.07 10.14
CA LYS A 136 -8.34 -9.62 11.49
C LYS A 136 -9.00 -10.99 11.60
N VAL A 137 -8.25 -11.96 12.10
CA VAL A 137 -8.77 -13.29 12.47
C VAL A 137 -9.11 -13.31 13.96
N SER A 138 -10.29 -13.81 14.33
CA SER A 138 -10.75 -13.96 15.70
C SER A 138 -11.59 -15.22 15.88
N ARG A 139 -11.92 -15.60 17.11
CA ARG A 139 -12.59 -16.86 17.43
C ARG A 139 -13.39 -16.80 18.72
N THR A 140 -14.37 -17.70 18.88
CA THR A 140 -15.23 -17.73 20.08
C THR A 140 -14.59 -18.42 21.29
N SER A 141 -13.68 -19.40 21.10
CA SER A 141 -13.12 -20.20 22.22
C SER A 141 -11.59 -20.33 22.15
N PRO A 142 -10.84 -19.40 22.76
CA PRO A 142 -9.39 -19.38 22.63
C PRO A 142 -8.64 -20.60 23.14
N SER A 143 -9.24 -21.41 24.01
CA SER A 143 -8.61 -22.58 24.64
C SER A 143 -8.61 -23.85 23.78
N THR A 144 -9.45 -23.92 22.73
CA THR A 144 -9.62 -25.13 21.92
C THR A 144 -8.92 -25.06 20.57
N VAL A 145 -8.79 -23.87 19.99
CA VAL A 145 -7.97 -23.67 18.79
C VAL A 145 -6.52 -23.40 19.18
N ILE A 146 -5.66 -24.29 18.72
CA ILE A 146 -4.22 -24.16 18.78
C ILE A 146 -3.80 -23.31 17.58
N ASN A 147 -3.18 -22.16 17.85
CA ASN A 147 -2.50 -21.40 16.81
C ASN A 147 -1.25 -22.16 16.41
N MET A 148 -1.05 -22.31 15.10
CA MET A 148 0.21 -22.79 14.57
C MET A 148 1.19 -21.60 14.60
N TRP A 149 1.65 -21.22 15.80
CA TRP A 149 2.61 -20.13 16.05
C TRP A 149 3.18 -20.16 17.50
N GLY A 150 4.52 -20.02 17.67
CA GLY A 150 5.19 -20.17 18.97
C GLY A 150 6.58 -20.84 18.98
N PRO A 151 7.16 -21.12 20.18
CA PRO A 151 8.49 -21.74 20.38
C PRO A 151 8.54 -23.26 20.17
N SER A 152 7.40 -23.94 20.08
CA SER A 152 7.28 -25.39 19.85
C SER A 152 7.28 -25.79 18.36
N ASP A 153 7.66 -24.88 17.46
CA ASP A 153 6.99 -24.76 16.17
C ASP A 153 7.87 -24.95 14.92
N ARG A 154 9.09 -25.45 15.07
CA ARG A 154 9.90 -25.89 13.91
C ARG A 154 9.53 -27.30 13.44
N LYS A 155 8.30 -27.73 13.71
CA LYS A 155 7.79 -29.06 13.43
C LYS A 155 7.32 -29.21 11.98
N TRP A 156 8.11 -28.71 11.02
CA TRP A 156 7.78 -28.78 9.58
C TRP A 156 7.71 -30.21 9.04
N ASP A 157 8.21 -31.15 9.81
CA ASP A 157 8.13 -32.60 9.59
C ASP A 157 6.83 -33.22 10.15
N LEU A 158 6.11 -32.52 11.04
CA LEU A 158 4.93 -33.04 11.71
C LEU A 158 3.62 -32.46 11.15
N SER A 159 2.59 -33.29 11.20
CA SER A 159 1.22 -32.85 10.90
C SER A 159 0.63 -32.03 12.07
N PRO A 160 -0.19 -31.00 11.80
CA PRO A 160 -0.58 -30.48 10.49
C PRO A 160 0.37 -29.42 9.91
N TYR A 161 1.48 -29.10 10.59
CA TYR A 161 2.43 -28.02 10.26
C TYR A 161 3.10 -28.17 8.89
N LYS A 162 3.45 -29.40 8.50
CA LYS A 162 4.10 -29.72 7.22
C LYS A 162 3.31 -29.32 5.95
N TYR A 163 2.06 -28.89 6.10
CA TYR A 163 1.18 -28.45 5.00
C TYR A 163 0.92 -26.93 5.00
N SER A 164 1.46 -26.20 5.98
CA SER A 164 1.31 -24.75 6.06
C SER A 164 2.50 -24.04 5.42
N PRO A 165 2.31 -23.24 4.37
CA PRO A 165 3.41 -22.69 3.57
C PRO A 165 4.32 -21.72 4.35
N ASP A 166 3.81 -21.13 5.43
CA ASP A 166 4.51 -20.22 6.34
C ASP A 166 4.55 -20.77 7.78
N GLY A 167 4.13 -22.02 7.98
CA GLY A 167 4.00 -22.62 9.29
C GLY A 167 2.87 -22.03 10.15
N GLN A 168 1.98 -21.21 9.57
CA GLN A 168 0.89 -20.52 10.26
C GLN A 168 -0.48 -21.15 9.97
N GLY A 169 -1.46 -20.91 10.84
CA GLY A 169 -2.79 -21.47 10.72
C GLY A 169 -3.46 -21.77 12.05
N MET A 170 -4.55 -22.51 11.97
CA MET A 170 -5.35 -22.97 13.11
C MET A 170 -5.52 -24.47 13.04
N MET A 171 -5.43 -25.12 14.19
CA MET A 171 -5.80 -26.51 14.34
C MET A 171 -6.62 -26.73 15.62
N VAL A 172 -7.46 -27.77 15.59
CA VAL A 172 -8.24 -28.24 16.73
C VAL A 172 -8.09 -29.76 16.77
N GLU A 173 -7.71 -30.30 17.92
CA GLU A 173 -7.62 -31.76 18.11
C GLU A 173 -9.00 -32.38 18.41
N SER A 174 -9.91 -31.59 19.01
CA SER A 174 -11.29 -32.00 19.29
C SER A 174 -12.26 -30.83 19.12
N ALA A 175 -12.97 -30.79 17.98
CA ALA A 175 -13.87 -29.69 17.61
C ALA A 175 -15.08 -29.55 18.56
N ASN A 176 -15.35 -28.32 19.02
CA ASN A 176 -16.36 -27.97 20.04
C ASN A 176 -17.40 -26.93 19.57
N ALA A 177 -17.87 -27.02 18.33
CA ALA A 177 -18.80 -26.05 17.72
C ALA A 177 -18.29 -24.59 17.76
N GLU A 178 -16.97 -24.43 17.71
CA GLU A 178 -16.32 -23.12 17.68
C GLU A 178 -16.56 -22.40 16.35
N ALA A 179 -16.65 -21.07 16.43
CA ALA A 179 -16.69 -20.20 15.26
C ALA A 179 -15.38 -19.42 15.12
N ILE A 180 -14.87 -19.35 13.89
CA ILE A 180 -13.68 -18.57 13.52
C ILE A 180 -14.15 -17.48 12.57
N TYR A 181 -13.73 -16.25 12.81
CA TYR A 181 -14.13 -15.07 12.04
C TYR A 181 -12.91 -14.44 11.38
N ILE A 182 -13.05 -14.15 10.09
CA ILE A 182 -12.14 -13.26 9.36
C ILE A 182 -12.91 -11.98 9.08
N SER A 183 -12.54 -10.93 9.79
CA SER A 183 -13.17 -9.61 9.73
C SER A 183 -12.30 -8.66 8.94
N THR A 184 -12.93 -7.74 8.21
CA THR A 184 -12.23 -6.70 7.44
C THR A 184 -12.73 -5.30 7.72
N VAL A 185 -11.84 -4.31 7.59
CA VAL A 185 -12.20 -2.89 7.72
C VAL A 185 -12.70 -2.40 6.36
N GLY A 186 -14.01 -2.56 6.13
CA GLY A 186 -14.68 -2.23 4.87
C GLY A 186 -15.12 -3.46 4.07
N LEU A 187 -15.73 -3.25 2.91
CA LEU A 187 -16.17 -4.36 2.05
C LEU A 187 -14.98 -5.02 1.35
N LEU A 188 -14.95 -6.34 1.38
CA LEU A 188 -14.02 -7.15 0.59
C LEU A 188 -14.30 -6.96 -0.92
N LYS A 189 -13.41 -6.24 -1.61
CA LYS A 189 -13.40 -6.16 -3.07
C LYS A 189 -12.75 -7.42 -3.64
N CYS A 190 -13.50 -8.52 -3.65
CA CYS A 190 -13.10 -9.77 -4.28
C CYS A 190 -14.34 -10.44 -4.89
N THR A 191 -14.13 -11.25 -5.93
CA THR A 191 -15.20 -12.07 -6.53
C THR A 191 -15.29 -13.44 -5.86
N LYS A 192 -14.20 -13.88 -5.24
CA LYS A 192 -14.06 -15.21 -4.65
C LYS A 192 -13.12 -15.18 -3.45
N VAL A 193 -13.45 -15.95 -2.42
CA VAL A 193 -12.54 -16.27 -1.32
C VAL A 193 -12.21 -17.74 -1.38
N ARG A 194 -10.91 -18.06 -1.38
CA ARG A 194 -10.40 -19.42 -1.34
C ARG A 194 -9.87 -19.73 0.04
N VAL A 195 -10.22 -20.89 0.58
CA VAL A 195 -9.76 -21.34 1.90
C VAL A 195 -8.95 -22.61 1.74
N PHE A 196 -7.75 -22.63 2.33
CA PHE A 196 -6.86 -23.79 2.34
C PHE A 196 -6.99 -24.54 3.66
N TYR A 197 -7.25 -25.84 3.60
CA TYR A 197 -7.52 -26.68 4.77
C TYR A 197 -6.98 -28.10 4.59
N LEU A 198 -6.88 -28.85 5.68
CA LEU A 198 -6.43 -30.24 5.66
C LEU A 198 -7.62 -31.18 5.68
N LYS A 199 -7.71 -32.05 4.67
CA LYS A 199 -8.46 -33.31 4.81
C LYS A 199 -7.58 -34.31 5.55
N GLN A 200 -8.11 -35.00 6.55
CA GLN A 200 -7.32 -35.86 7.44
C GLN A 200 -8.15 -36.98 8.08
N PRO A 201 -7.49 -38.04 8.58
CA PRO A 201 -8.12 -39.04 9.42
C PRO A 201 -8.78 -38.40 10.64
N ASN A 202 -10.00 -38.84 10.93
CA ASN A 202 -10.82 -38.28 11.99
C ASN A 202 -11.04 -36.76 11.82
N GLY A 203 -11.27 -36.31 10.59
CA GLY A 203 -11.59 -34.92 10.27
C GLY A 203 -13.05 -34.57 10.61
N CYS A 204 -13.28 -33.35 11.09
CA CYS A 204 -14.61 -32.82 11.37
C CYS A 204 -15.29 -32.26 10.11
N LYS A 205 -16.56 -31.86 10.22
CA LYS A 205 -17.20 -30.96 9.25
C LYS A 205 -17.14 -29.53 9.74
N PHE A 206 -17.17 -28.59 8.81
CA PHE A 206 -17.38 -27.17 9.11
C PHE A 206 -18.25 -26.54 8.04
N THR A 207 -19.00 -25.49 8.40
CA THR A 207 -19.62 -24.61 7.42
C THR A 207 -18.80 -23.35 7.26
N ILE A 208 -18.80 -22.79 6.05
CA ILE A 208 -18.11 -21.54 5.76
C ILE A 208 -18.93 -20.65 4.84
N GLY A 209 -18.99 -19.36 5.17
CA GLY A 209 -19.71 -18.36 4.41
C GLY A 209 -19.68 -17.02 5.13
N PHE A 210 -20.39 -16.04 4.60
CA PHE A 210 -20.48 -14.72 5.21
C PHE A 210 -21.37 -14.77 6.45
N GLN A 211 -21.06 -13.97 7.47
CA GLN A 211 -21.81 -13.98 8.72
C GLN A 211 -23.29 -13.67 8.51
N ASP A 212 -23.61 -12.76 7.60
CA ASP A 212 -24.98 -12.32 7.30
C ASP A 212 -25.76 -13.34 6.43
N GLN A 213 -25.10 -14.37 5.91
CA GLN A 213 -25.79 -15.47 5.24
C GLN A 213 -26.48 -16.36 6.28
N LEU A 214 -27.68 -16.82 5.93
CA LEU A 214 -28.36 -17.89 6.68
C LEU A 214 -27.41 -19.09 6.83
N PRO A 215 -27.33 -19.72 8.01
CA PRO A 215 -26.43 -20.85 8.24
C PRO A 215 -26.59 -21.99 7.21
N THR A 216 -27.81 -22.21 6.72
CA THR A 216 -28.14 -23.22 5.68
C THR A 216 -27.64 -22.86 4.28
N ALA A 217 -27.35 -21.60 4.02
CA ALA A 217 -26.79 -21.13 2.75
C ALA A 217 -25.25 -21.15 2.74
N ARG A 218 -24.61 -21.39 3.89
CA ARG A 218 -23.16 -21.51 4.01
C ARG A 218 -22.71 -22.87 3.47
N LEU A 219 -21.53 -22.89 2.88
CA LEU A 219 -20.97 -24.10 2.28
C LEU A 219 -20.55 -25.09 3.36
N LEU A 220 -21.12 -26.29 3.36
CA LEU A 220 -20.70 -27.39 4.23
C LEU A 220 -19.49 -28.10 3.61
N VAL A 221 -18.42 -28.24 4.40
CA VAL A 221 -17.18 -28.89 4.01
C VAL A 221 -16.92 -30.06 4.95
N ASP A 222 -16.63 -31.24 4.38
CA ASP A 222 -16.18 -32.42 5.10
C ASP A 222 -14.67 -32.57 4.99
N THR A 223 -13.99 -32.64 6.13
CA THR A 223 -12.53 -32.82 6.20
C THR A 223 -12.12 -34.26 6.47
N GLN A 224 -13.06 -35.19 6.65
CA GLN A 224 -12.76 -36.60 6.82
C GLN A 224 -12.09 -37.17 5.57
N ASN A 225 -10.92 -37.80 5.76
CA ASN A 225 -10.25 -38.57 4.71
C ASN A 225 -9.40 -39.68 5.33
N ASN A 226 -9.06 -40.72 4.56
CA ASN A 226 -8.21 -41.81 5.06
C ASN A 226 -6.73 -41.42 5.14
N THR A 227 -6.33 -40.40 4.39
CA THR A 227 -4.97 -39.85 4.37
C THR A 227 -5.00 -38.33 4.48
N GLU A 228 -3.88 -37.77 4.94
CA GLU A 228 -3.70 -36.33 5.01
C GLU A 228 -3.54 -35.75 3.59
N GLN A 229 -4.37 -34.78 3.25
CA GLN A 229 -4.38 -34.13 1.95
C GLN A 229 -4.72 -32.65 2.11
N LEU A 230 -3.80 -31.79 1.69
CA LEU A 230 -4.08 -30.37 1.52
C LEU A 230 -5.18 -30.21 0.47
N ALA A 231 -6.25 -29.50 0.84
CA ALA A 231 -7.39 -29.20 0.02
C ALA A 231 -7.70 -27.71 0.05
N PHE A 232 -8.55 -27.27 -0.85
CA PHE A 232 -9.09 -25.93 -0.83
C PHE A 232 -10.55 -25.92 -1.25
N VAL A 233 -11.25 -24.86 -0.87
CA VAL A 233 -12.61 -24.61 -1.28
C VAL A 233 -12.76 -23.14 -1.65
N ASP A 234 -13.56 -22.88 -2.68
CA ASP A 234 -13.86 -21.54 -3.15
C ASP A 234 -15.28 -21.15 -2.74
N ILE A 235 -15.43 -19.90 -2.31
CA ILE A 235 -16.70 -19.31 -1.89
C ILE A 235 -16.92 -18.07 -2.76
N GLY A 236 -18.04 -18.03 -3.48
CA GLY A 236 -18.45 -16.86 -4.24
C GLY A 236 -18.83 -15.70 -3.32
N VAL A 237 -18.47 -14.48 -3.70
CA VAL A 237 -18.70 -13.26 -2.91
C VAL A 237 -19.97 -12.56 -3.41
N GLU A 238 -21.04 -13.34 -3.62
CA GLU A 238 -22.35 -12.79 -4.01
C GLU A 238 -22.96 -11.92 -2.89
N PHE A 239 -22.41 -12.03 -1.68
CA PHE A 239 -22.80 -11.29 -0.49
C PHE A 239 -21.68 -10.35 -0.07
N LEU A 240 -22.01 -9.06 0.02
CA LEU A 240 -21.11 -8.02 0.51
C LEU A 240 -21.17 -8.00 2.04
N SER A 241 -20.32 -8.77 2.71
CA SER A 241 -20.14 -8.71 4.17
C SER A 241 -18.69 -8.47 4.54
N GLN A 242 -18.49 -7.85 5.70
CA GLN A 242 -17.17 -7.58 6.26
C GLN A 242 -16.59 -8.80 6.98
N ILE A 243 -17.41 -9.84 7.22
CA ILE A 243 -17.05 -10.98 8.08
C ILE A 243 -17.32 -12.30 7.35
N LEU A 244 -16.25 -13.06 7.13
CA LEU A 244 -16.29 -14.48 6.77
C LEU A 244 -16.27 -15.32 8.05
N GLN A 245 -17.20 -16.26 8.18
CA GLN A 245 -17.36 -17.13 9.36
C GLN A 245 -17.15 -18.59 8.98
N PHE A 246 -16.32 -19.28 9.76
CA PHE A 246 -16.22 -20.73 9.85
C PHE A 246 -17.01 -21.17 11.07
N GLN A 247 -17.73 -22.27 10.96
CA GLN A 247 -18.46 -22.87 12.08
C GLN A 247 -18.18 -24.36 12.09
N LEU A 248 -17.44 -24.83 13.10
CA LEU A 248 -17.15 -26.25 13.29
C LEU A 248 -18.41 -26.99 13.77
N ASP A 249 -18.50 -28.28 13.48
CA ASP A 249 -19.68 -29.11 13.78
C ASP A 249 -19.79 -29.61 15.23
N GLY A 250 -18.74 -29.43 16.05
CA GLY A 250 -18.73 -29.91 17.43
C GLY A 250 -18.63 -31.42 17.59
N SER A 251 -18.19 -32.14 16.55
CA SER A 251 -18.10 -33.61 16.55
C SER A 251 -16.99 -34.20 17.44
N GLY A 252 -16.18 -33.36 18.10
CA GLY A 252 -15.00 -33.81 18.84
C GLY A 252 -13.85 -34.32 17.96
N LYS A 253 -13.94 -34.13 16.63
CA LYS A 253 -12.96 -34.53 15.62
C LYS A 253 -11.93 -33.45 15.31
N LYS A 254 -10.90 -33.78 14.53
CA LYS A 254 -9.79 -32.89 14.18
C LYS A 254 -10.16 -31.88 13.11
N PHE A 255 -9.58 -30.69 13.18
CA PHE A 255 -9.67 -29.64 12.17
C PHE A 255 -8.29 -29.00 11.97
N ALA A 256 -7.94 -28.65 10.74
CA ALA A 256 -6.80 -27.78 10.46
C ALA A 256 -7.08 -26.93 9.20
N ALA A 257 -6.79 -25.63 9.31
CA ALA A 257 -6.87 -24.69 8.21
C ALA A 257 -5.73 -23.68 8.27
N TYR A 258 -5.22 -23.30 7.10
CA TYR A 258 -3.92 -22.62 6.99
C TYR A 258 -4.06 -21.15 6.66
N GLY A 259 -4.88 -20.82 5.67
CA GLY A 259 -5.01 -19.45 5.20
C GLY A 259 -6.18 -19.27 4.25
N VAL A 260 -6.47 -18.01 3.95
CA VAL A 260 -7.47 -17.59 2.97
C VAL A 260 -6.84 -16.71 1.90
N GLN A 261 -7.20 -16.92 0.64
CA GLN A 261 -6.82 -16.03 -0.46
C GLN A 261 -8.05 -15.29 -0.94
N PHE A 262 -7.93 -13.97 -1.03
CA PHE A 262 -8.94 -13.12 -1.66
C PHE A 262 -8.61 -13.00 -3.14
N ILE A 263 -9.59 -13.22 -4.00
CA ILE A 263 -9.40 -13.28 -5.44
C ILE A 263 -10.40 -12.34 -6.09
N ASP A 264 -9.93 -11.32 -6.79
CA ASP A 264 -10.73 -10.51 -7.69
C ASP A 264 -10.49 -10.93 -9.14
N GLU A 265 -11.48 -11.60 -9.74
CA GLU A 265 -11.47 -11.98 -11.16
C GLU A 265 -12.22 -10.96 -12.04
N SER A 266 -12.79 -9.90 -11.46
CA SER A 266 -13.50 -8.85 -12.22
C SER A 266 -12.56 -7.94 -13.01
N ARG A 267 -11.27 -7.92 -12.64
CA ARG A 267 -10.23 -7.11 -13.28
C ARG A 267 -9.17 -7.97 -13.94
N ALA A 268 -8.80 -7.58 -15.17
CA ALA A 268 -7.72 -8.20 -15.90
C ALA A 268 -6.34 -7.64 -15.50
N ASP A 269 -6.29 -6.43 -14.92
CA ASP A 269 -5.10 -5.74 -14.42
C ASP A 269 -5.03 -5.77 -12.89
N GLY A 270 -3.90 -5.36 -12.34
CA GLY A 270 -3.67 -5.25 -10.89
C GLY A 270 -2.42 -6.00 -10.42
N ILE A 271 -2.16 -5.90 -9.13
CA ILE A 271 -1.14 -6.69 -8.45
C ILE A 271 -1.73 -7.32 -7.20
N THR A 272 -1.57 -8.64 -7.04
CA THR A 272 -1.82 -9.33 -5.76
C THR A 272 -0.49 -9.78 -5.18
N TYR A 273 -0.40 -9.88 -3.86
CA TYR A 273 0.75 -10.52 -3.23
C TYR A 273 0.39 -11.52 -2.14
N ASP A 274 1.08 -12.64 -2.20
CA ASP A 274 1.06 -13.76 -1.27
C ASP A 274 2.38 -13.74 -0.48
N LEU A 275 2.29 -13.94 0.84
CA LEU A 275 3.45 -13.93 1.73
C LEU A 275 3.56 -15.31 2.38
N MET A 276 4.60 -16.06 2.01
CA MET A 276 4.98 -17.32 2.66
C MET A 276 6.33 -17.09 3.34
N ALA A 277 6.29 -16.37 4.47
CA ALA A 277 7.49 -15.99 5.17
C ALA A 277 7.38 -16.27 6.66
N ARG A 278 8.50 -16.68 7.25
CA ARG A 278 8.55 -17.04 8.67
C ARG A 278 9.92 -16.76 9.29
N SER A 279 9.93 -16.12 10.44
CA SER A 279 11.14 -15.87 11.21
C SER A 279 11.91 -17.15 11.50
N GLY A 280 13.22 -17.12 11.25
CA GLY A 280 14.11 -18.23 11.54
C GLY A 280 14.07 -19.40 10.55
N VAL A 281 13.23 -19.35 9.51
CA VAL A 281 13.14 -20.43 8.53
C VAL A 281 14.36 -20.46 7.61
N SER A 282 14.83 -21.66 7.32
CA SER A 282 15.84 -21.97 6.30
C SER A 282 15.17 -22.51 5.03
N LEU A 283 15.92 -22.52 3.91
CA LEU A 283 15.43 -23.09 2.65
C LEU A 283 15.21 -24.61 2.75
N TYR A 284 16.06 -25.28 3.55
CA TYR A 284 15.91 -26.70 3.84
C TYR A 284 14.57 -27.01 4.53
N GLU A 285 14.22 -26.25 5.57
CA GLU A 285 12.95 -26.41 6.30
C GLU A 285 11.76 -26.12 5.39
N HIS A 286 11.83 -25.04 4.59
CA HIS A 286 10.78 -24.74 3.61
C HIS A 286 10.60 -25.88 2.58
N ASN A 287 11.69 -26.56 2.20
CA ASN A 287 11.61 -27.70 1.29
C ASN A 287 11.00 -28.96 1.93
N GLN A 288 10.89 -29.04 3.26
CA GLN A 288 10.21 -30.16 3.93
C GLN A 288 8.68 -30.09 3.80
N LEU A 289 8.14 -28.97 3.32
CA LEU A 289 6.72 -28.83 3.07
C LEU A 289 6.17 -29.88 2.13
N VAL A 290 5.04 -30.47 2.53
CA VAL A 290 4.29 -31.44 1.75
C VAL A 290 3.26 -30.71 0.89
N ASN A 291 3.23 -31.03 -0.41
CA ASN A 291 2.26 -30.50 -1.38
C ASN A 291 2.25 -28.97 -1.56
N ILE A 292 3.38 -28.27 -1.36
CA ILE A 292 3.49 -26.82 -1.60
C ILE A 292 3.12 -26.44 -3.04
N GLU A 293 3.31 -27.37 -3.98
CA GLU A 293 2.92 -27.31 -5.38
C GLU A 293 1.42 -27.02 -5.55
N THR A 294 0.59 -27.46 -4.60
CA THR A 294 -0.85 -27.14 -4.59
C THR A 294 -1.06 -25.64 -4.39
N TYR A 295 -0.32 -25.00 -3.48
CA TYR A 295 -0.37 -23.54 -3.34
C TYR A 295 0.13 -22.87 -4.61
N TYR A 296 1.25 -23.30 -5.19
CA TYR A 296 1.74 -22.72 -6.45
C TYR A 296 0.72 -22.87 -7.60
N ALA A 297 0.02 -23.99 -7.68
CA ALA A 297 -1.04 -24.23 -8.67
C ALA A 297 -2.24 -23.30 -8.47
N GLN A 298 -2.60 -23.04 -7.22
CA GLN A 298 -3.79 -22.26 -6.87
C GLN A 298 -3.54 -20.75 -6.86
N LEU A 299 -2.43 -20.31 -6.29
CA LEU A 299 -2.03 -18.91 -6.23
C LEU A 299 -1.66 -18.40 -7.62
N LYS A 300 -1.06 -19.26 -8.47
CA LYS A 300 -0.60 -18.95 -9.82
C LYS A 300 0.35 -17.75 -9.87
N PRO A 301 1.45 -17.75 -9.09
CA PRO A 301 2.40 -16.65 -9.11
C PRO A 301 2.99 -16.47 -10.51
N SER A 302 2.96 -15.23 -11.00
CA SER A 302 3.68 -14.80 -12.21
C SER A 302 5.08 -14.27 -11.88
N ILE A 303 5.25 -13.83 -10.63
CA ILE A 303 6.52 -13.38 -10.05
C ILE A 303 6.69 -14.06 -8.68
N ALA A 304 7.84 -14.68 -8.44
CA ALA A 304 8.27 -15.13 -7.13
C ALA A 304 9.47 -14.29 -6.67
N VAL A 305 9.45 -13.83 -5.43
CA VAL A 305 10.53 -13.10 -4.78
C VAL A 305 11.01 -13.95 -3.62
N ILE A 306 12.24 -14.45 -3.69
CA ILE A 306 12.83 -15.28 -2.64
C ILE A 306 13.92 -14.51 -1.90
N ASN A 307 13.82 -14.48 -0.57
CA ASN A 307 14.79 -13.88 0.33
C ASN A 307 15.03 -14.81 1.53
N ILE A 308 15.88 -15.82 1.30
CA ILE A 308 16.26 -16.86 2.27
C ILE A 308 17.77 -17.11 2.19
N GLY A 309 18.32 -17.61 3.29
CA GLY A 309 19.69 -18.14 3.40
C GLY A 309 20.46 -17.57 4.59
N THR A 310 19.91 -16.59 5.30
CA THR A 310 20.44 -16.08 6.57
C THR A 310 20.48 -17.22 7.60
N ASN A 311 19.35 -17.89 7.82
CA ASN A 311 19.24 -18.97 8.80
C ASN A 311 19.93 -20.26 8.36
N ASP A 312 20.00 -20.52 7.04
CA ASP A 312 20.74 -21.65 6.47
C ASP A 312 22.23 -21.62 6.87
N ALA A 313 22.81 -20.41 6.97
CA ALA A 313 24.21 -20.22 7.35
C ALA A 313 24.41 -20.10 8.87
N ILE A 314 23.45 -19.48 9.57
CA ILE A 314 23.58 -19.19 11.01
C ILE A 314 23.24 -20.40 11.88
N ASN A 315 22.20 -21.17 11.54
CA ASN A 315 21.72 -22.28 12.37
C ASN A 315 22.86 -23.29 12.59
N THR A 316 23.20 -23.56 13.85
CA THR A 316 24.33 -24.41 14.23
C THR A 316 24.01 -25.89 14.19
N ILE A 317 22.73 -26.26 14.31
CA ILE A 317 22.30 -27.67 14.38
C ILE A 317 22.15 -28.25 12.97
N ASP A 318 21.51 -27.50 12.07
CA ASP A 318 21.24 -27.92 10.69
C ASP A 318 21.95 -27.04 9.67
N ARG A 319 23.18 -26.63 10.00
CA ARG A 319 24.00 -25.77 9.14
C ARG A 319 24.22 -26.45 7.79
N GLN A 320 23.81 -25.78 6.72
CA GLN A 320 24.01 -26.32 5.39
C GLN A 320 25.42 -26.04 4.89
N THR A 321 25.98 -27.01 4.16
CA THR A 321 27.13 -26.77 3.29
C THR A 321 26.69 -26.02 2.02
N LYS A 322 27.65 -25.40 1.32
CA LYS A 322 27.43 -24.79 0.00
C LYS A 322 26.66 -25.71 -0.97
N VAL A 323 27.04 -26.99 -1.02
CA VAL A 323 26.44 -27.99 -1.92
C VAL A 323 25.00 -28.33 -1.53
N GLN A 324 24.73 -28.47 -0.23
CA GLN A 324 23.37 -28.69 0.27
C GLN A 324 22.47 -27.49 -0.01
N PHE A 325 22.98 -26.26 0.22
CA PHE A 325 22.24 -25.05 -0.08
C PHE A 325 21.90 -24.92 -1.57
N LYS A 326 22.87 -25.18 -2.47
CA LYS A 326 22.63 -25.21 -3.92
C LYS A 326 21.54 -26.23 -4.30
N THR A 327 21.64 -27.45 -3.76
CA THR A 327 20.66 -28.52 -4.00
C THR A 327 19.26 -28.11 -3.51
N ASN A 328 19.16 -27.52 -2.32
CA ASN A 328 17.89 -27.04 -1.77
C ASN A 328 17.30 -25.89 -2.59
N PHE A 329 18.14 -24.97 -3.07
CA PHE A 329 17.69 -23.89 -3.94
C PHE A 329 17.16 -24.42 -5.27
N GLN A 330 17.89 -25.33 -5.92
CA GLN A 330 17.43 -25.93 -7.16
C GLN A 330 16.14 -26.75 -6.95
N THR A 331 16.00 -27.43 -5.81
CA THR A 331 14.78 -28.15 -5.43
C THR A 331 13.59 -27.19 -5.36
N TRP A 332 13.73 -26.06 -4.68
CA TRP A 332 12.66 -25.05 -4.60
C TRP A 332 12.27 -24.52 -5.99
N ILE A 333 13.26 -24.20 -6.84
CA ILE A 333 13.03 -23.76 -8.23
C ILE A 333 12.26 -24.83 -9.00
N ASN A 334 12.69 -26.08 -8.91
CA ASN A 334 12.07 -27.20 -9.64
C ASN A 334 10.62 -27.42 -9.22
N ARG A 335 10.32 -27.34 -7.91
CA ARG A 335 8.96 -27.46 -7.38
C ARG A 335 8.05 -26.33 -7.87
N LEU A 336 8.54 -25.08 -7.88
CA LEU A 336 7.80 -23.94 -8.41
C LEU A 336 7.56 -24.08 -9.92
N ARG A 337 8.61 -24.35 -10.70
CA ARG A 337 8.54 -24.44 -12.17
C ARG A 337 7.81 -25.66 -12.67
N GLY A 338 7.76 -26.75 -11.90
CA GLY A 338 6.96 -27.92 -12.21
C GLY A 338 5.46 -27.60 -12.34
N VAL A 339 5.01 -26.50 -11.74
CA VAL A 339 3.62 -26.05 -11.78
C VAL A 339 3.45 -24.70 -12.48
N GLN A 340 4.39 -23.78 -12.29
CA GLN A 340 4.40 -22.43 -12.86
C GLN A 340 5.67 -22.22 -13.70
N PRO A 341 5.77 -22.85 -14.89
CA PRO A 341 7.01 -22.88 -15.67
C PRO A 341 7.50 -21.49 -16.12
N ASN A 342 6.56 -20.53 -16.27
CA ASN A 342 6.86 -19.17 -16.74
C ASN A 342 7.03 -18.16 -15.60
N CYS A 343 6.96 -18.58 -14.34
CA CYS A 343 7.12 -17.68 -13.20
C CYS A 343 8.51 -17.04 -13.21
N ARG A 344 8.54 -15.70 -13.17
CA ARG A 344 9.79 -14.93 -13.03
C ARG A 344 10.28 -15.01 -11.60
N ILE A 345 11.56 -15.26 -11.40
CA ILE A 345 12.10 -15.39 -10.03
C ILE A 345 13.08 -14.25 -9.76
N TYR A 346 12.84 -13.49 -8.69
CA TYR A 346 13.78 -12.53 -8.15
C TYR A 346 14.40 -13.09 -6.89
N VAL A 347 15.72 -13.31 -6.93
CA VAL A 347 16.52 -13.76 -5.81
C VAL A 347 17.10 -12.53 -5.11
N VAL A 348 16.58 -12.22 -3.93
CA VAL A 348 17.00 -11.07 -3.13
C VAL A 348 18.07 -11.52 -2.15
N GLU A 349 19.28 -11.01 -2.33
CA GLU A 349 20.38 -11.25 -1.38
C GLU A 349 20.00 -10.70 0.00
N PRO A 350 20.12 -11.48 1.08
CA PRO A 350 19.90 -10.98 2.42
C PRO A 350 20.83 -9.81 2.76
N ASN A 351 20.39 -8.96 3.69
CA ASN A 351 21.29 -7.98 4.28
C ASN A 351 22.48 -8.68 4.96
N LYS A 352 23.65 -8.05 4.95
CA LYS A 352 24.86 -8.61 5.59
C LYS A 352 24.78 -8.40 7.12
N PRO A 353 24.80 -9.46 7.94
CA PRO A 353 24.92 -9.33 9.39
C PRO A 353 26.35 -8.94 9.81
N GLU A 354 26.55 -8.64 11.09
CA GLU A 354 27.83 -8.16 11.66
C GLU A 354 29.03 -9.08 11.35
N PHE A 355 28.79 -10.38 11.22
CA PHE A 355 29.83 -11.39 11.05
C PHE A 355 30.05 -11.80 9.59
N TYR A 356 29.39 -11.16 8.62
CA TYR A 356 29.53 -11.50 7.19
C TYR A 356 30.99 -11.37 6.73
N GLY A 357 31.51 -12.38 6.03
CA GLY A 357 32.87 -12.38 5.46
C GLY A 357 34.00 -12.40 6.49
N LEU A 358 33.70 -12.54 7.79
CA LEU A 358 34.73 -12.72 8.80
C LEU A 358 35.26 -14.15 8.74
N ALA A 359 36.52 -14.31 8.32
CA ALA A 359 37.17 -15.62 8.24
C ALA A 359 37.26 -16.36 9.60
N SER A 360 37.21 -15.61 10.71
CA SER A 360 37.16 -16.15 12.07
C SER A 360 35.78 -16.67 12.47
N ASP A 361 34.72 -16.36 11.72
CA ASP A 361 33.36 -16.79 11.99
C ASP A 361 32.85 -17.72 10.87
N PRO A 362 32.65 -19.03 11.15
CA PRO A 362 32.14 -19.97 10.16
C PRO A 362 30.82 -19.56 9.51
N ARG A 363 29.97 -18.77 10.21
CA ARG A 363 28.70 -18.25 9.66
C ARG A 363 28.96 -17.21 8.58
N GLY A 364 29.97 -16.36 8.79
CA GLY A 364 30.38 -15.32 7.86
C GLY A 364 30.87 -15.88 6.54
N VAL A 365 31.73 -16.90 6.62
CA VAL A 365 32.26 -17.62 5.45
C VAL A 365 31.13 -18.28 4.65
N LEU A 366 30.20 -18.97 5.33
CA LEU A 366 29.08 -19.62 4.64
C LEU A 366 28.13 -18.65 3.96
N LEU A 367 27.89 -17.48 4.55
CA LEU A 367 27.05 -16.46 3.91
C LEU A 367 27.66 -15.99 2.58
N GLU A 368 28.98 -15.81 2.50
CA GLU A 368 29.66 -15.50 1.24
C GLU A 368 29.56 -16.64 0.22
N GLU A 369 29.75 -17.88 0.66
CA GLU A 369 29.57 -19.06 -0.19
C GLU A 369 28.13 -19.18 -0.71
N PHE A 370 27.13 -18.84 0.10
CA PHE A 370 25.72 -18.85 -0.29
C PHE A 370 25.38 -17.70 -1.23
N THR A 371 25.98 -16.51 -1.05
CA THR A 371 25.91 -15.42 -2.05
C THR A 371 26.41 -15.93 -3.40
N ALA A 372 27.54 -16.66 -3.43
CA ALA A 372 28.08 -17.23 -4.66
C ALA A 372 27.12 -18.27 -5.28
N VAL A 373 26.51 -19.14 -4.46
CA VAL A 373 25.50 -20.11 -4.93
C VAL A 373 24.28 -19.41 -5.53
N ARG A 374 23.76 -18.35 -4.92
CA ARG A 374 22.60 -17.62 -5.48
C ARG A 374 22.93 -17.03 -6.87
N LYS A 375 24.13 -16.46 -7.03
CA LYS A 375 24.61 -15.96 -8.32
C LYS A 375 24.77 -17.09 -9.34
N GLU A 376 25.35 -18.21 -8.94
CA GLU A 376 25.49 -19.42 -9.76
C GLU A 376 24.13 -19.94 -10.25
N ILE A 377 23.15 -20.09 -9.35
CA ILE A 377 21.78 -20.49 -9.68
C ILE A 377 21.15 -19.54 -10.71
N VAL A 378 21.33 -18.23 -10.55
CA VAL A 378 20.81 -17.23 -11.51
C VAL A 378 21.48 -17.38 -12.88
N THR A 379 22.77 -17.70 -12.95
CA THR A 379 23.46 -17.93 -14.23
C THR A 379 23.07 -19.25 -14.91
N GLU A 380 22.75 -20.27 -14.13
CA GLU A 380 22.39 -21.61 -14.63
C GLU A 380 20.92 -21.71 -15.07
N ASN A 381 20.08 -20.74 -14.71
CA ASN A 381 18.65 -20.76 -14.95
C ASN A 381 18.20 -19.51 -15.70
N SER A 382 17.42 -19.68 -16.78
CA SER A 382 16.77 -18.55 -17.46
C SER A 382 15.67 -17.92 -16.59
N ASN A 383 15.31 -16.66 -16.85
CA ASN A 383 14.18 -15.99 -16.17
C ASN A 383 14.28 -15.93 -14.63
N ILE A 384 15.50 -15.92 -14.11
CA ILE A 384 15.83 -15.65 -12.72
C ILE A 384 16.72 -14.40 -12.69
N TYR A 385 16.50 -13.52 -11.73
CA TYR A 385 17.23 -12.26 -11.58
C TYR A 385 17.78 -12.14 -10.16
N PHE A 386 19.04 -11.72 -10.04
CA PHE A 386 19.70 -11.53 -8.75
C PHE A 386 19.65 -10.06 -8.31
N ILE A 387 19.21 -9.78 -7.09
CA ILE A 387 19.19 -8.44 -6.50
C ILE A 387 20.19 -8.38 -5.35
N ASP A 388 21.30 -7.69 -5.57
CA ASP A 388 22.36 -7.50 -4.57
C ASP A 388 21.99 -6.34 -3.63
N VAL A 389 21.11 -6.60 -2.66
CA VAL A 389 20.67 -5.58 -1.68
C VAL A 389 21.86 -4.92 -0.95
N PRO A 390 22.88 -5.65 -0.47
CA PRO A 390 24.04 -5.03 0.16
C PRO A 390 24.77 -4.04 -0.75
N LYS A 391 24.88 -4.34 -2.05
CA LYS A 391 25.47 -3.40 -3.02
C LYS A 391 24.59 -2.16 -3.26
N LEU A 392 23.27 -2.31 -3.25
CA LEU A 392 22.33 -1.24 -3.56
C LEU A 392 22.07 -0.29 -2.36
N VAL A 393 21.92 -0.86 -1.17
CA VAL A 393 21.54 -0.11 0.03
C VAL A 393 22.74 0.17 0.93
N GLY A 394 23.76 -0.68 0.89
CA GLY A 394 24.92 -0.71 1.77
C GLY A 394 24.93 -1.95 2.67
N ASP A 395 26.03 -2.13 3.39
CA ASP A 395 26.28 -3.29 4.25
C ASP A 395 25.95 -3.03 5.72
N TYR A 396 26.37 -3.96 6.59
CA TYR A 396 26.17 -3.87 8.04
C TYR A 396 26.61 -2.53 8.62
N ALA A 397 27.81 -2.04 8.27
CA ALA A 397 28.35 -0.80 8.81
C ALA A 397 27.45 0.39 8.47
N LYS A 398 26.99 0.47 7.22
CA LYS A 398 26.06 1.53 6.83
C LYS A 398 24.71 1.42 7.54
N PHE A 399 24.18 0.20 7.70
CA PHE A 399 22.93 -0.01 8.42
C PHE A 399 23.06 0.34 9.91
N LEU A 400 24.21 0.06 10.52
CA LEU A 400 24.54 0.43 11.89
C LEU A 400 24.65 1.96 12.04
N ASP A 401 25.45 2.61 11.19
CA ASP A 401 25.70 4.06 11.22
C ASP A 401 24.43 4.91 11.03
N ASN A 402 23.39 4.34 10.41
CA ASN A 402 22.13 5.03 10.14
C ASN A 402 21.00 4.64 11.11
N ASP A 403 21.29 3.84 12.15
CA ASP A 403 20.28 3.28 13.06
C ASP A 403 19.17 2.53 12.31
N TRP A 404 19.53 1.70 11.32
CA TRP A 404 18.59 0.91 10.50
C TRP A 404 18.47 -0.55 10.93
N LEU A 405 19.06 -0.90 12.07
CA LEU A 405 19.04 -2.24 12.67
C LEU A 405 18.22 -2.27 13.96
N THR A 406 17.63 -3.42 14.28
CA THR A 406 17.11 -3.73 15.62
C THR A 406 18.10 -4.54 16.45
N ASP A 407 18.93 -5.34 15.78
CA ASP A 407 20.00 -6.14 16.37
C ASP A 407 21.12 -6.37 15.34
N ALA A 408 22.10 -7.23 15.64
CA ALA A 408 23.24 -7.51 14.76
C ALA A 408 22.90 -8.16 13.40
N ILE A 409 21.63 -8.49 13.15
CA ILE A 409 21.17 -9.22 11.96
C ILE A 409 19.99 -8.51 11.30
N HIS A 410 18.98 -8.13 12.08
CA HIS A 410 17.67 -7.72 11.60
C HIS A 410 17.59 -6.20 11.37
N PRO A 411 17.23 -5.76 10.16
CA PRO A 411 16.85 -4.37 9.92
C PRO A 411 15.57 -3.99 10.66
N ASN A 412 15.53 -2.76 11.19
CA ASN A 412 14.29 -2.15 11.65
C ASN A 412 13.42 -1.71 10.47
N ALA A 413 12.25 -1.14 10.75
CA ALA A 413 11.32 -0.75 9.69
C ALA A 413 11.91 0.23 8.67
N ILE A 414 12.76 1.17 9.10
CA ILE A 414 13.45 2.10 8.19
C ILE A 414 14.38 1.31 7.27
N GLY A 415 15.21 0.43 7.84
CA GLY A 415 16.07 -0.46 7.06
C GLY A 415 15.29 -1.33 6.07
N LYS A 416 14.18 -1.95 6.48
CA LYS A 416 13.29 -2.73 5.60
C LYS A 416 12.69 -1.86 4.49
N GLY A 417 12.34 -0.61 4.76
CA GLY A 417 11.87 0.36 3.78
C GLY A 417 12.92 0.77 2.74
N MET A 418 14.19 0.86 3.15
CA MET A 418 15.33 1.09 2.25
C MET A 418 15.54 -0.11 1.32
N ILE A 419 15.51 -1.32 1.86
CA ILE A 419 15.58 -2.58 1.08
C ILE A 419 14.46 -2.63 0.05
N ALA A 420 13.22 -2.35 0.46
CA ALA A 420 12.08 -2.31 -0.46
C ALA A 420 12.27 -1.31 -1.60
N SER A 421 12.91 -0.17 -1.34
CA SER A 421 13.17 0.87 -2.36
C SER A 421 14.20 0.41 -3.38
N ALA A 422 15.28 -0.22 -2.90
CA ALA A 422 16.31 -0.78 -3.77
C ALA A 422 15.79 -1.93 -4.63
N VAL A 423 15.02 -2.86 -4.04
CA VAL A 423 14.37 -3.95 -4.78
C VAL A 423 13.43 -3.41 -5.84
N PHE A 424 12.59 -2.42 -5.50
CA PHE A 424 11.70 -1.76 -6.45
C PHE A 424 12.47 -1.18 -7.65
N ASN A 425 13.48 -0.34 -7.39
CA ASN A 425 14.27 0.30 -8.46
C ASN A 425 14.99 -0.73 -9.35
N TYR A 426 15.47 -1.83 -8.77
CA TYR A 426 16.09 -2.89 -9.54
C TYR A 426 15.08 -3.61 -10.42
N MET A 427 13.89 -3.95 -9.88
CA MET A 427 12.81 -4.54 -10.66
C MET A 427 12.42 -3.62 -11.82
N LEU A 428 12.32 -2.29 -11.61
CA LEU A 428 12.09 -1.35 -12.71
C LEU A 428 13.11 -1.51 -13.84
N SER A 429 14.40 -1.52 -13.51
CA SER A 429 15.48 -1.57 -14.51
C SER A 429 15.48 -2.83 -15.40
N ILE A 430 14.94 -3.94 -14.90
CA ILE A 430 14.80 -5.18 -15.66
C ILE A 430 13.54 -5.17 -16.52
N GLU A 431 12.50 -4.51 -16.01
CA GLU A 431 11.21 -4.45 -16.66
C GLU A 431 11.18 -3.42 -17.82
N ASP A 432 12.26 -2.64 -18.00
CA ASP A 432 12.44 -1.56 -18.97
C ASP A 432 13.00 -2.02 -20.34
N THR A 433 12.13 -2.57 -21.18
CA THR A 433 12.22 -2.38 -22.66
C THR A 433 11.41 -1.16 -23.12
N VAL A 434 11.21 -0.18 -22.24
CA VAL A 434 10.50 1.07 -22.52
C VAL A 434 11.37 2.25 -22.07
N SER A 435 11.58 3.21 -22.97
CA SER A 435 12.19 4.50 -22.67
C SER A 435 11.26 5.34 -21.80
N TYR A 436 11.75 5.81 -20.65
CA TYR A 436 11.05 6.79 -19.82
C TYR A 436 11.82 8.11 -19.87
N ASP A 437 11.20 9.15 -20.45
CA ASP A 437 11.66 10.52 -20.24
C ASP A 437 11.42 10.88 -18.78
N THR A 438 12.50 11.01 -18.03
CA THR A 438 12.49 11.34 -16.61
C THR A 438 12.21 12.85 -16.46
N ILE A 439 10.95 13.24 -16.30
CA ILE A 439 10.58 14.63 -15.98
C ILE A 439 10.65 14.83 -14.46
N LEU A 440 11.71 15.50 -13.98
CA LEU A 440 11.73 16.11 -12.64
C LEU A 440 11.05 17.49 -12.70
N PRO A 441 9.98 17.77 -11.94
CA PRO A 441 9.27 19.05 -12.01
C PRO A 441 9.94 20.15 -11.16
N THR A 442 10.10 21.33 -11.73
CA THR A 442 10.42 22.59 -11.01
C THR A 442 9.11 23.26 -10.52
N VAL A 443 9.09 23.84 -9.31
CA VAL A 443 7.87 24.29 -8.56
C VAL A 443 7.80 25.83 -8.37
N ARG A 444 6.59 26.44 -8.35
CA ARG A 444 6.26 27.81 -7.81
C ARG A 444 4.90 27.83 -7.02
N THR A 445 4.66 28.86 -6.18
CA THR A 445 3.79 28.89 -4.96
C THR A 445 2.76 30.09 -4.95
N LEU A 446 1.54 29.99 -4.34
CA LEU A 446 0.48 31.05 -4.22
C LEU A 446 -0.33 31.05 -2.87
N THR A 447 -0.67 32.22 -2.30
CA THR A 447 -1.18 32.37 -0.89
C THR A 447 -2.53 33.09 -0.66
N ALA A 448 -3.28 33.57 -1.67
CA ALA A 448 -4.66 34.10 -1.49
C ALA A 448 -5.48 33.92 -2.78
N LEU A 449 -6.81 33.72 -2.67
CA LEU A 449 -7.69 33.78 -3.83
C LEU A 449 -7.90 35.24 -4.23
N THR A 450 -7.58 35.58 -5.48
CA THR A 450 -7.90 36.91 -6.02
C THR A 450 -9.42 37.06 -6.07
N PRO A 451 -10.00 38.20 -5.63
CA PRO A 451 -11.44 38.42 -5.74
C PRO A 451 -11.91 38.34 -7.19
N ILE A 452 -12.83 37.42 -7.47
CA ILE A 452 -13.41 37.25 -8.82
C ILE A 452 -14.62 38.17 -8.94
N ALA A 453 -14.41 39.37 -9.47
CA ALA A 453 -15.51 40.23 -9.89
C ALA A 453 -16.03 39.74 -11.25
N SER A 454 -17.22 39.15 -11.27
CA SER A 454 -17.84 38.60 -12.48
C SER A 454 -19.21 39.24 -12.72
N LYS A 455 -19.47 39.65 -13.96
CA LYS A 455 -20.71 40.31 -14.39
C LYS A 455 -21.72 39.33 -15.00
N VAL A 456 -21.79 38.08 -14.53
CA VAL A 456 -22.73 37.10 -15.08
C VAL A 456 -24.11 37.31 -14.46
N ALA A 457 -25.11 37.75 -15.24
CA ALA A 457 -26.46 37.99 -14.71
C ALA A 457 -27.07 36.72 -14.08
N ILE A 458 -27.52 36.80 -12.83
CA ILE A 458 -28.18 35.66 -12.16
C ILE A 458 -29.68 35.74 -12.45
N THR A 459 -30.21 34.66 -13.03
CA THR A 459 -31.62 34.53 -13.43
C THR A 459 -32.30 33.41 -12.63
N SER A 460 -33.53 33.03 -12.98
CA SER A 460 -34.22 31.87 -12.38
C SER A 460 -33.61 30.51 -12.75
N VAL A 461 -32.61 30.48 -13.65
CA VAL A 461 -31.88 29.27 -14.06
C VAL A 461 -30.48 29.27 -13.45
N TRP A 462 -29.99 28.08 -13.08
CA TRP A 462 -28.64 27.88 -12.55
C TRP A 462 -27.58 28.42 -13.51
N SER A 463 -26.84 29.41 -13.05
CA SER A 463 -25.77 30.07 -13.80
C SER A 463 -24.45 29.89 -13.06
N THR A 464 -23.39 29.50 -13.76
CA THR A 464 -22.04 29.37 -13.19
C THR A 464 -21.44 30.74 -12.98
N ILE A 465 -21.10 31.04 -11.73
CA ILE A 465 -20.59 32.34 -11.30
C ILE A 465 -19.08 32.32 -11.03
N ALA A 466 -18.49 31.16 -10.71
CA ALA A 466 -17.03 30.99 -10.60
C ALA A 466 -16.58 29.54 -10.85
N LYS A 467 -15.31 29.35 -11.23
CA LYS A 467 -14.64 28.04 -11.41
C LYS A 467 -13.32 28.01 -10.64
N TYR A 468 -13.07 26.94 -9.88
CA TYR A 468 -11.83 26.76 -9.11
C TYR A 468 -11.19 25.37 -9.38
N GLY A 469 -9.86 25.33 -9.54
CA GLY A 469 -9.06 24.10 -9.65
C GLY A 469 -8.14 23.86 -8.44
N ILE A 470 -7.69 22.61 -8.22
CA ILE A 470 -6.88 22.20 -7.05
C ILE A 470 -5.39 21.98 -7.41
N SER A 471 -4.45 22.39 -6.53
CA SER A 471 -3.00 22.19 -6.69
C SER A 471 -2.49 20.81 -6.20
N LYS A 472 -1.32 20.38 -6.70
CA LYS A 472 -0.79 19.01 -6.62
C LYS A 472 -0.46 18.46 -5.21
N ASN A 473 -0.34 19.29 -4.17
CA ASN A 473 0.26 18.89 -2.88
C ASN A 473 -0.70 18.89 -1.67
N SER A 474 -2.01 18.84 -1.86
CA SER A 474 -2.96 18.97 -0.75
C SER A 474 -4.04 17.89 -0.76
N VAL A 475 -4.50 17.49 0.44
CA VAL A 475 -5.37 16.33 0.63
C VAL A 475 -6.75 16.70 1.21
N ASN A 476 -6.98 17.90 1.78
CA ASN A 476 -8.28 18.31 2.33
C ASN A 476 -8.42 19.85 2.40
N ALA A 477 -9.57 20.41 2.01
CA ALA A 477 -9.85 21.84 2.21
C ALA A 477 -11.33 22.11 2.57
N TYR A 478 -11.54 23.13 3.42
CA TYR A 478 -12.85 23.69 3.74
C TYR A 478 -12.98 25.05 3.06
N PHE A 479 -14.16 25.31 2.50
CA PHE A 479 -14.45 26.57 1.81
C PHE A 479 -15.59 27.30 2.48
N ASP A 480 -15.38 28.60 2.73
CA ASP A 480 -16.42 29.56 3.07
C ASP A 480 -16.57 30.57 1.93
N ILE A 481 -17.72 30.53 1.27
CA ILE A 481 -18.03 31.42 0.15
C ILE A 481 -19.09 32.43 0.60
N THR A 482 -18.78 33.73 0.47
CA THR A 482 -19.72 34.83 0.68
C THR A 482 -20.01 35.54 -0.64
N VAL A 483 -21.27 35.85 -0.93
CA VAL A 483 -21.67 36.51 -2.20
C VAL A 483 -22.19 37.91 -1.91
N ALA A 484 -21.44 38.97 -2.22
CA ALA A 484 -21.93 40.34 -2.05
C ALA A 484 -22.45 40.89 -3.39
N SER A 485 -23.60 41.58 -3.47
CA SER A 485 -23.97 42.30 -4.71
C SER A 485 -23.45 43.74 -4.65
N SER A 486 -22.85 44.24 -5.75
CA SER A 486 -22.02 45.46 -5.70
C SER A 486 -22.67 46.75 -6.21
N THR A 487 -23.87 46.74 -6.80
CA THR A 487 -24.42 48.00 -7.37
C THR A 487 -25.35 48.80 -6.46
N THR A 488 -25.84 48.21 -5.36
CA THR A 488 -26.81 48.90 -4.48
C THR A 488 -26.39 48.93 -3.01
N GLY A 489 -25.18 48.45 -2.69
CA GLY A 489 -24.73 48.28 -1.30
C GLY A 489 -25.48 47.18 -0.53
N ARG A 490 -26.24 46.34 -1.23
CA ARG A 490 -27.09 45.29 -0.63
C ARG A 490 -26.33 43.96 -0.58
N GLN A 491 -26.18 43.41 0.63
CA GLN A 491 -25.39 42.20 0.87
C GLN A 491 -26.27 40.96 1.00
N TRP A 492 -25.85 39.87 0.37
CA TRP A 492 -26.49 38.55 0.44
C TRP A 492 -25.55 37.57 1.12
N THR A 493 -25.68 37.38 2.43
CA THR A 493 -24.76 36.51 3.17
C THR A 493 -25.27 35.08 3.21
N SER A 494 -24.56 34.16 2.54
CA SER A 494 -24.66 32.72 2.79
C SER A 494 -23.36 32.20 3.40
N ASN A 495 -23.50 31.14 4.21
CA ASN A 495 -22.39 30.31 4.67
C ASN A 495 -22.48 28.96 3.93
N LEU A 496 -22.22 28.97 2.63
CA LEU A 496 -22.13 27.73 1.85
C LEU A 496 -20.82 27.02 2.23
N LYS A 497 -20.93 26.06 3.14
CA LYS A 497 -19.83 25.20 3.56
C LYS A 497 -19.84 23.91 2.79
N PHE A 498 -18.78 23.66 2.03
CA PHE A 498 -18.58 22.37 1.39
C PHE A 498 -17.12 21.95 1.47
N TYR A 499 -16.94 20.64 1.40
CA TYR A 499 -15.70 19.92 1.58
C TYR A 499 -15.39 19.21 0.25
N ALA A 500 -14.30 19.60 -0.38
CA ALA A 500 -13.79 18.90 -1.54
C ALA A 500 -12.69 17.94 -1.07
N TYR A 501 -12.93 16.65 -1.23
CA TYR A 501 -11.97 15.62 -0.84
C TYR A 501 -11.11 15.21 -2.03
N ARG A 502 -9.82 14.99 -1.76
CA ARG A 502 -8.92 14.26 -2.65
C ARG A 502 -8.61 12.90 -2.04
N THR A 503 -9.05 11.83 -2.69
CA THR A 503 -8.44 10.51 -2.47
C THR A 503 -7.00 10.58 -2.95
N GLY A 504 -6.03 10.19 -2.12
CA GLY A 504 -4.57 10.33 -2.32
C GLY A 504 -3.93 9.63 -3.54
N ALA A 505 -4.62 9.54 -4.67
CA ALA A 505 -4.06 9.22 -5.97
C ALA A 505 -3.45 10.46 -6.63
N ALA A 506 -2.41 10.24 -7.44
CA ALA A 506 -1.79 11.26 -8.27
C ALA A 506 -2.80 11.78 -9.32
N GLY A 507 -3.03 13.11 -9.35
CA GLY A 507 -3.99 13.79 -10.22
C GLY A 507 -4.80 14.85 -9.47
N ASN A 508 -4.97 16.05 -10.04
CA ASN A 508 -5.70 17.17 -9.44
C ASN A 508 -7.24 16.98 -9.50
N ALA A 509 -7.73 15.75 -9.35
CA ALA A 509 -9.12 15.41 -9.61
C ALA A 509 -10.02 15.57 -8.38
N ILE A 510 -11.10 16.31 -8.54
CA ILE A 510 -12.12 16.55 -7.52
C ILE A 510 -13.09 15.39 -7.60
N THR A 511 -13.08 14.49 -6.62
CA THR A 511 -13.90 13.27 -6.69
C THR A 511 -15.25 13.41 -6.01
N ASP A 512 -15.37 14.27 -5.00
CA ASP A 512 -16.60 14.45 -4.24
C ASP A 512 -16.66 15.85 -3.59
N ILE A 513 -17.88 16.37 -3.40
CA ILE A 513 -18.18 17.63 -2.70
C ILE A 513 -19.20 17.31 -1.60
N ARG A 514 -18.80 17.38 -0.33
CA ARG A 514 -19.67 17.06 0.83
C ARG A 514 -20.00 18.30 1.65
N GLY A 515 -21.24 18.46 2.06
CA GLY A 515 -21.72 19.62 2.82
C GLY A 515 -23.17 19.96 2.48
N SER A 516 -23.69 21.09 2.95
CA SER A 516 -25.00 21.57 2.50
C SER A 516 -24.90 21.95 1.03
N LEU A 517 -25.39 21.06 0.16
CA LEU A 517 -25.31 21.18 -1.31
C LEU A 517 -26.06 22.40 -1.84
N SER A 518 -26.96 22.98 -1.04
CA SER A 518 -27.50 24.29 -1.29
C SER A 518 -27.66 25.13 -0.03
N SER A 519 -27.59 26.45 -0.20
CA SER A 519 -27.97 27.42 0.83
C SER A 519 -28.91 28.45 0.21
N VAL A 520 -30.01 28.74 0.91
CA VAL A 520 -30.95 29.81 0.53
C VAL A 520 -30.53 31.07 1.26
N VAL A 521 -30.34 32.15 0.51
CA VAL A 521 -29.96 33.46 1.04
C VAL A 521 -31.17 34.37 1.05
N PHE A 522 -31.47 34.91 2.22
CA PHE A 522 -32.51 35.91 2.39
C PHE A 522 -31.92 37.31 2.20
N ARG A 523 -32.70 38.17 1.54
CA ARG A 523 -32.40 39.58 1.42
C ARG A 523 -32.58 40.26 2.78
N ALA A 524 -31.54 40.92 3.30
CA ALA A 524 -31.53 41.48 4.66
C ALA A 524 -32.10 42.92 4.76
N ASP A 525 -32.86 43.40 3.79
CA ASP A 525 -33.66 44.62 3.91
C ASP A 525 -35.15 44.26 4.02
N ALA A 526 -35.76 44.69 5.12
CA ALA A 526 -37.18 44.55 5.37
C ALA A 526 -38.02 45.10 4.19
N PHE A 527 -39.19 44.48 3.98
CA PHE A 527 -40.29 44.85 3.07
C PHE A 527 -40.38 44.20 1.68
N SER A 528 -39.57 43.18 1.37
CA SER A 528 -39.94 42.21 0.33
C SER A 528 -39.34 40.85 0.64
N SER A 529 -40.17 39.95 1.18
CA SER A 529 -39.85 38.54 1.46
C SER A 529 -39.67 37.70 0.19
N VAL A 530 -39.55 38.33 -0.98
CA VAL A 530 -39.84 37.65 -2.23
C VAL A 530 -38.55 37.25 -2.93
N THR A 531 -37.45 38.01 -2.87
CA THR A 531 -36.22 37.69 -3.63
C THR A 531 -35.24 36.80 -2.86
N ASN A 532 -35.19 35.52 -3.23
CA ASN A 532 -34.28 34.52 -2.68
C ASN A 532 -33.25 34.09 -3.72
N ILE A 533 -32.01 33.85 -3.29
CA ILE A 533 -31.00 33.17 -4.09
C ILE A 533 -30.66 31.81 -3.49
N GLU A 534 -30.62 30.80 -4.36
CA GLU A 534 -30.05 29.51 -4.03
C GLU A 534 -28.64 29.42 -4.63
N LEU A 535 -27.67 29.02 -3.81
CA LEU A 535 -26.29 28.77 -4.20
C LEU A 535 -25.97 27.28 -4.08
N ARG A 536 -25.15 26.76 -4.99
CA ARG A 536 -24.58 25.41 -4.89
C ARG A 536 -23.16 25.35 -5.41
N ALA A 537 -22.40 24.38 -4.91
CA ALA A 537 -21.14 23.95 -5.48
C ALA A 537 -21.35 22.64 -6.22
N VAL A 538 -20.95 22.58 -7.49
CA VAL A 538 -21.04 21.36 -8.30
C VAL A 538 -19.70 21.06 -8.92
N LYS A 539 -19.40 19.78 -9.00
CA LYS A 539 -18.25 19.31 -9.77
C LYS A 539 -18.58 19.50 -11.25
N SER A 540 -17.74 20.24 -11.98
CA SER A 540 -17.83 20.29 -13.43
C SER A 540 -17.25 19.01 -14.05
N ALA A 541 -17.65 18.73 -15.29
CA ALA A 541 -17.08 17.62 -16.07
C ALA A 541 -15.55 17.76 -16.25
N ASP A 542 -15.05 18.99 -16.20
CA ASP A 542 -13.64 19.34 -16.42
C ASP A 542 -12.81 19.39 -15.14
N ASN A 543 -13.28 18.75 -14.06
CA ASN A 543 -12.55 18.64 -12.78
C ASN A 543 -12.36 19.98 -12.04
N TYR A 544 -13.27 20.92 -12.27
CA TYR A 544 -13.36 22.16 -11.49
C TYR A 544 -14.50 22.08 -10.49
N ILE A 545 -14.41 22.89 -9.44
CA ILE A 545 -15.58 23.24 -8.65
C ILE A 545 -16.23 24.44 -9.32
N GLU A 546 -17.44 24.26 -9.82
CA GLU A 546 -18.31 25.32 -10.29
C GLU A 546 -19.20 25.80 -9.15
N ILE A 547 -19.12 27.10 -8.86
CA ILE A 547 -20.08 27.75 -7.97
C ILE A 547 -21.20 28.26 -8.85
N GLN A 548 -22.42 27.82 -8.57
CA GLN A 548 -23.61 28.17 -9.34
C GLN A 548 -24.63 28.90 -8.46
N ALA A 549 -25.39 29.81 -9.08
CA ALA A 549 -26.45 30.57 -8.44
C ALA A 549 -27.72 30.59 -9.29
N LYS A 550 -28.89 30.68 -8.65
CA LYS A 550 -30.16 31.04 -9.29
C LYS A 550 -31.05 31.86 -8.35
N LEU A 551 -31.94 32.66 -8.93
CA LEU A 551 -33.05 33.31 -8.23
C LEU A 551 -34.20 32.31 -8.06
N THR A 552 -34.76 32.20 -6.86
CA THR A 552 -35.93 31.35 -6.57
C THR A 552 -37.21 32.15 -6.38
N SER A 553 -37.15 33.45 -6.65
CA SER A 553 -38.27 34.38 -6.58
C SER A 553 -38.99 34.55 -7.91
N PRO A 554 -40.33 34.71 -7.92
CA PRO A 554 -41.10 35.04 -9.13
C PRO A 554 -40.87 36.48 -9.63
N ASP A 555 -40.38 37.40 -8.79
CA ASP A 555 -40.07 38.76 -9.23
C ASP A 555 -38.74 38.76 -10.00
N ASN A 556 -38.86 38.67 -11.32
CA ASN A 556 -37.82 38.60 -12.35
C ASN A 556 -36.90 39.84 -12.46
N THR A 557 -36.74 40.64 -11.40
CA THR A 557 -35.73 41.71 -11.37
C THR A 557 -34.35 41.07 -11.32
N GLN A 558 -33.71 41.00 -12.49
CA GLN A 558 -32.39 40.39 -12.68
C GLN A 558 -31.35 41.06 -11.77
N ALA A 559 -30.60 40.26 -11.00
CA ALA A 559 -29.43 40.74 -10.28
C ALA A 559 -28.26 40.80 -11.26
N ASN A 560 -28.13 41.94 -11.94
CA ASN A 560 -27.21 42.09 -13.08
C ASN A 560 -25.75 42.33 -12.68
N GLU A 561 -25.46 42.69 -11.42
CA GLU A 561 -24.10 42.90 -10.94
C GLU A 561 -23.92 42.36 -9.52
N TRP A 562 -22.90 41.51 -9.34
CA TRP A 562 -22.52 40.95 -8.04
C TRP A 562 -21.00 40.73 -7.96
N THR A 563 -20.53 40.44 -6.76
CA THR A 563 -19.12 40.25 -6.42
C THR A 563 -19.00 39.07 -5.46
N LEU A 564 -18.33 38.02 -5.91
CA LEU A 564 -18.05 36.86 -5.08
C LEU A 564 -16.81 37.14 -4.23
N THR A 565 -16.94 37.06 -2.91
CA THR A 565 -15.82 37.21 -1.98
C THR A 565 -15.78 36.00 -1.05
N GLY A 566 -14.74 35.17 -1.14
CA GLY A 566 -14.62 33.97 -0.30
C GLY A 566 -13.33 33.99 0.51
N LYS A 567 -13.32 33.24 1.62
CA LYS A 567 -12.08 32.85 2.31
C LYS A 567 -11.94 31.34 2.19
N ALA A 568 -10.80 30.89 1.65
CA ALA A 568 -10.45 29.48 1.66
C ALA A 568 -9.58 29.22 2.89
N GLU A 569 -10.09 28.44 3.85
CA GLU A 569 -9.29 27.96 4.98
C GLU A 569 -8.83 26.53 4.65
N ALA A 570 -7.69 26.45 3.95
CA ALA A 570 -7.06 25.19 3.61
C ALA A 570 -6.09 24.76 4.73
N ALA A 571 -6.03 23.46 5.03
CA ALA A 571 -5.07 22.91 6.00
C ALA A 571 -3.60 22.96 5.53
N VAL A 572 -3.35 23.34 4.27
CA VAL A 572 -2.01 23.54 3.70
C VAL A 572 -2.05 24.77 2.78
N PRO A 573 -1.09 25.73 2.90
CA PRO A 573 -0.97 26.83 1.94
C PRO A 573 -0.67 26.29 0.53
N ASN A 574 -1.19 26.93 -0.53
CA ASN A 574 -1.10 26.55 -1.97
C ASN A 574 -2.17 25.59 -2.50
N PHE A 575 -3.45 25.79 -2.16
CA PHE A 575 -4.49 24.86 -2.59
C PHE A 575 -5.09 25.14 -3.97
N LEU A 576 -5.10 26.39 -4.44
CA LEU A 576 -5.92 26.80 -5.59
C LEU A 576 -5.11 27.49 -6.68
N VAL A 577 -5.49 27.24 -7.93
CA VAL A 577 -5.07 28.04 -9.09
C VAL A 577 -6.35 28.60 -9.71
N GLU A 578 -6.40 29.93 -9.84
CA GLU A 578 -7.47 30.63 -10.55
C GLU A 578 -7.24 30.51 -12.05
N LEU A 579 -8.30 30.29 -12.83
CA LEU A 579 -8.25 30.21 -14.29
C LEU A 579 -8.93 31.41 -14.94
#